data_AF-A0A355ERN8-F1
#
_entry.id   AF-A0A355ERN8-F1
#
_cell.length_a   1.000
_cell.length_b   1.000
_cell.length_c   1.000
_cell.angle_alpha   90.00
_cell.angle_beta   90.00
_cell.angle_gamma   90.00
#
_symmetry.space_group_name_H-M   'P 1'
#
loop_
_entity.id
_entity.type
_entity.pdbx_description
1 polymer ?
#
loop_
_entity_poly.entity_id
_entity_poly.type
_entity_poly.pdbx_seq_one_letter_code
_entity_poly.pdbx_strand_id
1 'polypeptide(L)'
;MTTSPEVRALRDLVQGFLADYLRLVDPDMVRLLRMEALVVHRRHRDGVTVTGEVVTRKRGDKAVIVVRIEEEWREPEVMAEAVAKTLEGLGVGYGTPVIVSILALRGGQPGIRLESVPVARVYTMEVLRLYYQVFGVSEARAEPFLERPEPVAWAFAAAMRPSARSLVEHRSACLAKLSGASLAPAARRRLRRAAKVLLQ
;
A
#
# COMPACT_ATOMS: atom_id res chain seq x y z
N MET A 1 20.17 7.73 -0.81
CA MET A 1 19.73 7.04 0.42
C MET A 1 19.50 5.57 0.09
N THR A 2 20.09 4.65 0.85
CA THR A 2 19.91 3.21 0.63
C THR A 2 18.58 2.79 1.25
N THR A 3 17.63 2.31 0.44
CA THR A 3 16.34 1.82 0.93
C THR A 3 16.56 0.60 1.84
N SER A 4 15.98 0.60 3.04
CA SER A 4 16.07 -0.51 3.99
C SER A 4 15.52 -1.83 3.40
N PRO A 5 16.01 -2.99 3.88
CA PRO A 5 15.52 -4.30 3.45
C PRO A 5 13.99 -4.44 3.56
N GLU A 6 13.40 -3.90 4.62
CA GLU A 6 11.96 -3.94 4.94
C GLU A 6 11.16 -3.14 3.91
N VAL A 7 11.54 -1.89 3.64
CA VAL A 7 10.88 -1.06 2.62
C VAL A 7 11.01 -1.70 1.24
N ARG A 8 12.17 -2.31 0.93
CA ARG A 8 12.35 -3.05 -0.33
C ARG A 8 11.41 -4.26 -0.42
N ALA A 9 11.28 -5.03 0.66
CA ALA A 9 10.40 -6.19 0.72
C ALA A 9 8.92 -5.80 0.60
N LEU A 10 8.51 -4.72 1.28
CA LEU A 10 7.17 -4.14 1.17
C LEU A 10 6.88 -3.67 -0.23
N ARG A 11 7.84 -2.99 -0.88
CA ARG A 11 7.68 -2.56 -2.27
C ARG A 11 7.52 -3.74 -3.20
N ASP A 12 8.37 -4.75 -3.08
CA ASP A 12 8.29 -5.93 -3.94
C ASP A 12 6.98 -6.72 -3.70
N LEU A 13 6.47 -6.70 -2.46
CA LEU A 13 5.16 -7.24 -2.10
C LEU A 13 4.03 -6.46 -2.77
N VAL A 14 3.94 -5.15 -2.55
CA VAL A 14 2.90 -4.29 -3.13
C VAL A 14 2.97 -4.31 -4.66
N GLN A 15 4.15 -4.21 -5.25
CA GLN A 15 4.32 -4.26 -6.71
C GLN A 15 3.87 -5.61 -7.30
N GLY A 16 4.16 -6.72 -6.62
CA GLY A 16 3.77 -8.05 -7.07
C GLY A 16 2.28 -8.38 -6.88
N PHE A 17 1.60 -7.65 -5.99
CA PHE A 17 0.23 -7.93 -5.55
C PHE A 17 -0.62 -6.65 -5.49
N LEU A 18 -0.39 -5.70 -6.40
CA LEU A 18 -1.01 -4.37 -6.32
C LEU A 18 -2.54 -4.44 -6.32
N ALA A 19 -3.12 -5.35 -7.10
CA ALA A 19 -4.57 -5.53 -7.12
C ALA A 19 -5.13 -6.01 -5.76
N ASP A 20 -4.46 -6.97 -5.11
CA ASP A 20 -4.88 -7.47 -3.80
C ASP A 20 -4.63 -6.44 -2.70
N TYR A 21 -3.54 -5.68 -2.82
CA TYR A 21 -3.28 -4.55 -1.93
C TYR A 21 -4.39 -3.50 -2.01
N LEU A 22 -4.84 -3.14 -3.22
CA LEU A 22 -5.93 -2.19 -3.39
C LEU A 22 -7.26 -2.72 -2.82
N ARG A 23 -7.55 -4.02 -2.96
CA ARG A 23 -8.73 -4.64 -2.32
C ARG A 23 -8.68 -4.55 -0.80
N LEU A 24 -7.47 -4.58 -0.24
CA LEU A 24 -7.26 -4.46 1.19
C LEU A 24 -7.48 -3.02 1.67
N VAL A 25 -6.88 -2.03 1.00
CA VAL A 25 -6.90 -0.63 1.47
C VAL A 25 -8.17 0.14 1.08
N ASP A 26 -8.78 -0.19 -0.05
CA ASP A 26 -9.99 0.49 -0.52
C ASP A 26 -10.86 -0.44 -1.40
N PRO A 27 -11.61 -1.37 -0.76
CA PRO A 27 -12.41 -2.35 -1.50
C PRO A 27 -13.53 -1.70 -2.33
N ASP A 28 -14.06 -0.54 -1.90
CA ASP A 28 -15.13 0.14 -2.60
C ASP A 28 -14.63 0.83 -3.86
N MET A 29 -13.47 1.47 -3.80
CA MET A 29 -12.80 2.00 -4.98
C MET A 29 -12.46 0.91 -5.99
N VAL A 30 -11.97 -0.25 -5.54
CA VAL A 30 -11.65 -1.38 -6.45
C VAL A 30 -12.87 -1.83 -7.27
N ARG A 31 -14.08 -1.76 -6.71
CA ARG A 31 -15.33 -2.07 -7.44
C ARG A 31 -15.58 -1.13 -8.61
N LEU A 32 -14.98 0.07 -8.59
CA LEU A 32 -15.09 1.08 -9.64
C LEU A 32 -14.00 0.94 -10.72
N LEU A 33 -13.05 0.01 -10.56
CA LEU A 33 -11.89 -0.17 -11.42
C LEU A 33 -11.96 -1.50 -12.19
N ARG A 34 -11.39 -1.52 -13.41
CA ARG A 34 -11.18 -2.75 -14.20
C ARG A 34 -9.84 -3.37 -13.83
N MET A 35 -9.80 -4.10 -12.73
CA MET A 35 -8.56 -4.67 -12.18
C MET A 35 -7.89 -5.67 -13.12
N GLU A 36 -8.65 -6.29 -14.01
CA GLU A 36 -8.15 -7.13 -15.12
C GLU A 36 -7.29 -6.35 -16.13
N ALA A 37 -7.45 -5.03 -16.19
CA ALA A 37 -6.67 -4.13 -17.03
C ALA A 37 -5.62 -3.33 -16.23
N LEU A 38 -5.33 -3.73 -14.98
CA LEU A 38 -4.30 -3.09 -14.17
C LEU A 38 -2.91 -3.35 -14.78
N VAL A 39 -2.22 -2.27 -15.13
CA VAL A 39 -0.82 -2.29 -15.58
C VAL A 39 0.04 -1.76 -14.44
N VAL A 40 0.83 -2.63 -13.83
CA VAL A 40 1.83 -2.21 -12.83
C VAL A 40 3.07 -1.72 -13.55
N HIS A 41 3.48 -0.49 -13.29
CA HIS A 41 4.68 0.07 -13.90
C HIS A 41 5.93 -0.58 -13.32
N ARG A 42 6.99 -0.62 -14.13
CA ARG A 42 8.31 -1.03 -13.66
C ARG A 42 8.81 -0.03 -12.62
N ARG A 43 9.65 -0.55 -11.72
CA ARG A 43 10.14 0.09 -10.49
C ARG A 43 10.42 1.59 -10.67
N HIS A 44 9.77 2.41 -9.86
CA HIS A 44 10.01 3.86 -9.83
C HIS A 44 11.44 4.15 -9.37
N ARG A 45 12.04 5.25 -9.85
CA ARG A 45 13.46 5.57 -9.63
C ARG A 45 13.81 5.81 -8.15
N ASP A 46 12.84 6.23 -7.35
CA ASP A 46 13.03 6.50 -5.91
C ASP A 46 13.20 5.23 -5.05
N GLY A 47 12.87 4.06 -5.59
CA GLY A 47 12.95 2.79 -4.88
C GLY A 47 11.92 2.59 -3.76
N VAL A 48 11.00 3.53 -3.54
CA VAL A 48 10.00 3.50 -2.45
C VAL A 48 8.56 3.63 -2.95
N THR A 49 8.37 3.95 -4.23
CA THR A 49 7.06 4.11 -4.84
C THR A 49 6.74 2.94 -5.78
N VAL A 50 5.50 2.44 -5.67
CA VAL A 50 4.87 1.54 -6.64
C VAL A 50 3.82 2.35 -7.40
N THR A 51 3.86 2.28 -8.72
CA THR A 51 2.87 2.95 -9.58
C THR A 51 2.21 1.98 -10.52
N GLY A 52 1.02 2.34 -10.99
CA GLY A 52 0.31 1.61 -12.03
C GLY A 52 -0.79 2.44 -12.66
N GLU A 53 -1.35 1.91 -13.74
CA GLU A 53 -2.49 2.48 -14.45
C GLU A 53 -3.62 1.46 -14.49
N VAL A 54 -4.84 1.95 -14.36
CA VAL A 54 -6.05 1.12 -14.46
C VAL A 54 -7.18 1.91 -15.09
N VAL A 55 -8.10 1.24 -15.75
CA VAL A 55 -9.26 1.87 -16.37
C VAL A 55 -10.44 1.90 -15.39
N THR A 56 -11.12 3.05 -15.29
CA THR A 56 -12.36 3.19 -14.52
C THR A 56 -13.52 2.52 -15.24
N ARG A 57 -14.42 1.87 -14.50
CA ARG A 57 -15.58 1.16 -15.08
C ARG A 57 -16.62 2.09 -15.69
N LYS A 58 -16.90 3.22 -15.03
CA LYS A 58 -18.04 4.10 -15.37
C LYS A 58 -17.77 4.97 -16.60
N ARG A 59 -16.56 5.51 -16.74
CA ARG A 59 -16.20 6.48 -17.80
C ARG A 59 -15.21 5.94 -18.81
N GLY A 60 -14.49 4.86 -18.48
CA GLY A 60 -13.38 4.38 -19.32
C GLY A 60 -12.12 5.24 -19.18
N ASP A 61 -12.14 6.28 -18.35
CA ASP A 61 -10.99 7.12 -18.06
C ASP A 61 -9.89 6.29 -17.39
N LYS A 62 -8.62 6.59 -17.69
CA LYS A 62 -7.47 6.02 -16.99
C LYS A 62 -7.32 6.67 -15.62
N ALA A 63 -7.06 5.87 -14.60
CA ALA A 63 -6.66 6.30 -13.28
C ALA A 63 -5.20 5.88 -13.01
N VAL A 64 -4.45 6.77 -12.38
CA VAL A 64 -3.07 6.51 -11.93
C VAL A 64 -3.10 6.08 -10.48
N ILE A 65 -2.43 4.98 -10.16
CA ILE A 65 -2.26 4.48 -8.80
C ILE A 65 -0.84 4.83 -8.36
N VAL A 66 -0.72 5.42 -7.16
CA VAL A 66 0.54 5.72 -6.50
C VAL A 66 0.50 5.17 -5.09
N VAL A 67 1.34 4.18 -4.81
CA VAL A 67 1.56 3.65 -3.47
C VAL A 67 2.95 4.01 -3.01
N ARG A 68 3.05 4.85 -1.99
CA ARG A 68 4.30 5.27 -1.37
C ARG A 68 4.57 4.44 -0.13
N ILE A 69 5.79 3.96 0.03
CA ILE A 69 6.17 3.06 1.12
C ILE A 69 7.20 3.76 2.00
N GLU A 70 6.87 3.85 3.28
CA GLU A 70 7.69 4.48 4.31
C GLU A 70 8.06 3.46 5.38
N GLU A 71 9.29 3.58 5.87
CA GLU A 71 9.71 2.81 7.04
C GLU A 71 9.05 3.35 8.30
N GLU A 72 9.04 4.67 8.44
CA GLU A 72 8.45 5.37 9.57
C GLU A 72 7.53 6.48 9.06
N TRP A 73 6.39 6.62 9.72
CA TRP A 73 5.45 7.70 9.45
C TRP A 73 6.11 9.06 9.66
N ARG A 74 5.82 9.99 8.74
CA ARG A 74 6.25 11.38 8.80
C ARG A 74 5.04 12.29 8.85
N GLU A 75 5.26 13.55 9.20
CA GLU A 75 4.17 14.54 9.26
C GLU A 75 3.37 14.59 7.95
N PRO A 76 2.03 14.74 8.00
CA PRO A 76 1.17 14.74 6.83
C PRO A 76 1.64 15.68 5.71
N GLU A 77 2.12 16.88 6.06
CA GLU A 77 2.61 17.89 5.13
C GLU A 77 3.85 17.40 4.35
N VAL A 78 4.80 16.76 5.06
CA VAL A 78 6.01 16.17 4.45
C VAL A 78 5.63 15.03 3.51
N MET A 79 4.64 14.22 3.91
CA MET A 79 4.14 13.12 3.08
C MET A 79 3.42 13.64 1.83
N ALA A 80 2.62 14.70 1.98
CA ALA A 80 1.91 15.34 0.89
C ALA A 80 2.85 15.93 -0.15
N GLU A 81 3.90 16.62 0.30
CA GLU A 81 4.92 17.19 -0.57
C GLU A 81 5.63 16.08 -1.36
N ALA A 82 5.98 14.97 -0.69
CA ALA A 82 6.61 13.84 -1.34
C ALA A 82 5.70 13.17 -2.39
N VAL A 83 4.41 13.05 -2.11
CA VAL A 83 3.42 12.56 -3.09
C VAL A 83 3.28 13.56 -4.24
N ALA A 84 3.16 14.86 -3.97
CA ALA A 84 3.02 15.89 -5.01
C ALA A 84 4.20 15.86 -5.99
N LYS A 85 5.44 15.79 -5.47
CA LYS A 85 6.66 15.61 -6.29
C LYS A 85 6.65 14.32 -7.11
N THR A 86 6.08 13.25 -6.56
CA THR A 86 5.93 11.99 -7.29
C THR A 86 4.94 12.15 -8.45
N LEU A 87 3.80 12.81 -8.23
CA LEU A 87 2.80 13.06 -9.28
C LEU A 87 3.32 13.97 -10.38
N GLU A 88 4.08 15.00 -10.03
CA GLU A 88 4.76 15.87 -10.98
C GLU A 88 5.76 15.08 -11.84
N GLY A 89 6.61 14.24 -11.20
CA GLY A 89 7.57 13.39 -11.90
C GLY A 89 6.93 12.32 -12.80
N LEU A 90 5.68 11.94 -12.53
CA LEU A 90 4.89 11.05 -13.39
C LEU A 90 4.22 11.79 -14.55
N GLY A 91 4.21 13.13 -14.56
CA GLY A 91 3.57 13.92 -15.60
C GLY A 91 2.06 13.72 -15.66
N VAL A 92 1.41 13.54 -14.50
CA VAL A 92 -0.04 13.33 -14.43
C VAL A 92 -0.76 14.55 -15.00
N GLY A 93 -1.49 14.35 -16.10
CA GLY A 93 -2.22 15.42 -16.79
C GLY A 93 -3.45 15.90 -16.01
N TYR A 94 -3.86 17.14 -16.29
CA TYR A 94 -5.08 17.72 -15.72
C TYR A 94 -6.31 16.82 -15.91
N GLY A 95 -7.13 16.69 -14.87
CA GLY A 95 -8.35 15.88 -14.89
C GLY A 95 -8.13 14.37 -14.75
N THR A 96 -6.88 13.89 -14.74
CA THR A 96 -6.57 12.46 -14.54
C THR A 96 -6.85 12.06 -13.08
N PRO A 97 -7.73 11.08 -12.83
CA PRO A 97 -7.93 10.56 -11.48
C PRO A 97 -6.64 9.92 -10.94
N VAL A 98 -6.29 10.29 -9.70
CA VAL A 98 -5.14 9.72 -8.99
C VAL A 98 -5.61 9.06 -7.71
N ILE A 99 -5.20 7.82 -7.53
CA ILE A 99 -5.40 7.04 -6.32
C ILE A 99 -4.08 7.03 -5.57
N VAL A 100 -4.05 7.68 -4.41
CA VAL A 100 -2.85 7.74 -3.57
C VAL A 100 -3.05 6.87 -2.35
N SER A 101 -2.06 6.03 -2.07
CA SER A 101 -1.95 5.34 -0.81
C SER A 101 -0.54 5.43 -0.24
N ILE A 102 -0.46 5.51 1.08
CA ILE A 102 0.76 5.63 1.86
C ILE A 102 0.79 4.44 2.81
N LEU A 103 1.80 3.59 2.67
CA LEU A 103 2.03 2.44 3.53
C LEU A 103 3.21 2.77 4.45
N ALA A 104 2.94 2.89 5.75
CA ALA A 104 3.98 3.11 6.75
C ALA A 104 4.16 1.84 7.59
N LEU A 105 5.40 1.35 7.69
CA LEU A 105 5.69 0.17 8.51
C LEU A 105 5.56 0.50 10.00
N ARG A 106 6.16 1.60 10.45
CA ARG A 106 6.19 2.04 11.85
C ARG A 106 5.58 3.44 12.00
N GLY A 107 5.01 3.71 13.17
CA GLY A 107 4.43 5.01 13.50
C GLY A 107 3.09 5.28 12.79
N GLY A 108 2.57 6.49 12.98
CA GLY A 108 1.28 6.90 12.44
C GLY A 108 0.10 6.26 13.15
N GLN A 109 -1.09 6.43 12.58
CA GLN A 109 -2.30 5.81 13.11
C GLN A 109 -2.40 4.34 12.67
N PRO A 110 -2.74 3.40 13.56
CA PRO A 110 -2.81 1.98 13.23
C PRO A 110 -3.97 1.67 12.28
N GLY A 111 -3.72 0.79 11.31
CA GLY A 111 -4.73 0.30 10.37
C GLY A 111 -4.85 1.16 9.12
N ILE A 112 -6.00 1.03 8.44
CA ILE A 112 -6.28 1.68 7.15
C ILE A 112 -7.24 2.85 7.38
N ARG A 113 -6.90 4.02 6.87
CA ARG A 113 -7.69 5.26 7.03
C ARG A 113 -7.60 6.14 5.81
N LEU A 114 -8.68 6.85 5.50
CA LEU A 114 -8.66 7.94 4.53
C LEU A 114 -8.22 9.23 5.24
N GLU A 115 -7.18 9.88 4.73
CA GLU A 115 -6.70 11.16 5.20
C GLU A 115 -6.74 12.22 4.10
N SER A 116 -6.64 13.48 4.50
CA SER A 116 -6.50 14.59 3.57
C SER A 116 -5.64 15.70 4.14
N VAL A 117 -4.86 16.35 3.28
CA VAL A 117 -3.96 17.43 3.67
C VAL A 117 -3.92 18.50 2.58
N PRO A 118 -3.92 19.79 2.94
CA PRO A 118 -3.72 20.87 1.96
C PRO A 118 -2.29 20.85 1.44
N VAL A 119 -2.14 20.84 0.11
CA VAL A 119 -0.82 20.85 -0.56
C VAL A 119 -0.48 22.21 -1.17
N ALA A 120 -1.49 23.07 -1.38
CA ALA A 120 -1.29 24.44 -1.83
C ALA A 120 -2.24 25.39 -1.13
N ARG A 121 -1.70 26.50 -0.64
CA ARG A 121 -2.44 27.59 0.00
C ARG A 121 -2.06 28.92 -0.65
N VAL A 122 -3.05 29.81 -0.77
CA VAL A 122 -2.87 31.22 -1.11
C VAL A 122 -3.41 32.02 0.06
N TYR A 123 -2.50 32.63 0.84
CA TYR A 123 -2.80 33.14 2.18
C TYR A 123 -3.42 32.04 3.07
N THR A 124 -4.63 32.26 3.59
CA THR A 124 -5.38 31.30 4.40
C THR A 124 -6.30 30.39 3.58
N MET A 125 -6.40 30.62 2.27
CA MET A 125 -7.27 29.85 1.39
C MET A 125 -6.56 28.59 0.90
N GLU A 126 -7.17 27.44 1.13
CA GLU A 126 -6.70 26.16 0.58
C GLU A 126 -7.13 26.05 -0.89
N VAL A 127 -6.15 25.97 -1.77
CA VAL A 127 -6.37 25.93 -3.23
C VAL A 127 -6.34 24.50 -3.75
N LEU A 128 -5.57 23.63 -3.10
CA LEU A 128 -5.48 22.21 -3.46
C LEU A 128 -5.34 21.35 -2.20
N ARG A 129 -6.13 20.29 -2.16
CA ARG A 129 -6.11 19.28 -1.11
C ARG A 129 -5.89 17.90 -1.72
N LEU A 130 -4.97 17.16 -1.12
CA LEU A 130 -4.69 15.78 -1.48
C LEU A 130 -5.49 14.85 -0.56
N TYR A 131 -6.15 13.85 -1.14
CA TYR A 131 -6.81 12.75 -0.40
C TYR A 131 -6.03 11.46 -0.65
N TYR A 132 -5.77 10.69 0.41
CA TYR A 132 -4.97 9.47 0.30
C TYR A 132 -5.34 8.45 1.38
N GLN A 133 -5.18 7.16 1.04
CA GLN A 133 -5.33 6.07 2.00
C GLN A 133 -4.02 5.86 2.76
N VAL A 134 -4.03 5.98 4.08
CA VAL A 134 -2.91 5.61 4.95
C VAL A 134 -3.11 4.18 5.43
N PHE A 135 -2.03 3.42 5.44
CA PHE A 135 -1.97 2.09 6.05
C PHE A 135 -0.76 2.00 6.99
N GLY A 136 -1.00 2.20 8.30
CA GLY A 136 -0.01 2.01 9.36
C GLY A 136 0.00 0.55 9.83
N VAL A 137 1.10 -0.17 9.62
CA VAL A 137 1.14 -1.64 9.73
C VAL A 137 1.46 -2.13 11.15
N SER A 138 2.55 -1.69 11.78
CA SER A 138 3.08 -2.35 12.99
C SER A 138 2.10 -2.44 14.16
N GLU A 139 1.36 -1.36 14.41
CA GLU A 139 0.39 -1.28 15.51
C GLU A 139 -1.04 -1.67 15.08
N ALA A 140 -1.28 -2.00 13.81
CA ALA A 140 -2.58 -2.47 13.38
C ALA A 140 -2.93 -3.80 14.04
N ARG A 141 -4.22 -3.99 14.33
CA ARG A 141 -4.73 -5.26 14.83
C ARG A 141 -4.62 -6.33 13.74
N ALA A 142 -3.97 -7.44 14.06
CA ALA A 142 -3.61 -8.43 13.05
C ALA A 142 -4.76 -9.39 12.65
N GLU A 143 -5.69 -9.71 13.55
CA GLU A 143 -6.71 -10.73 13.31
C GLU A 143 -7.60 -10.45 12.08
N PRO A 144 -8.15 -9.22 11.90
CA PRO A 144 -8.96 -8.92 10.73
C PRO A 144 -8.24 -9.16 9.41
N PHE A 145 -6.91 -8.94 9.36
CA PHE A 145 -6.10 -9.16 8.16
C PHE A 145 -5.76 -10.63 7.95
N LEU A 146 -5.58 -11.40 9.02
CA LEU A 146 -5.38 -12.84 8.91
C LEU A 146 -6.64 -13.54 8.38
N GLU A 147 -7.83 -13.02 8.68
CA GLU A 147 -9.11 -13.57 8.25
C GLU A 147 -9.47 -13.26 6.79
N ARG A 148 -8.86 -12.23 6.20
CA ARG A 148 -9.06 -11.83 4.80
C ARG A 148 -8.72 -12.95 3.82
N PRO A 149 -9.38 -13.02 2.65
CA PRO A 149 -9.04 -13.99 1.61
C PRO A 149 -7.75 -13.64 0.86
N GLU A 150 -7.33 -12.37 0.83
CA GLU A 150 -6.16 -11.93 0.07
C GLU A 150 -4.84 -12.42 0.71
N PRO A 151 -3.98 -13.15 -0.02
CA PRO A 151 -2.71 -13.62 0.53
C PRO A 151 -1.76 -12.49 0.98
N VAL A 152 -1.86 -11.31 0.36
CA VAL A 152 -1.11 -10.12 0.77
C VAL A 152 -1.49 -9.68 2.18
N ALA A 153 -2.75 -9.85 2.59
CA ALA A 153 -3.22 -9.50 3.92
C ALA A 153 -2.54 -10.37 4.99
N TRP A 154 -2.29 -11.65 4.70
CA TRP A 154 -1.57 -12.55 5.61
C TRP A 154 -0.09 -12.19 5.75
N ALA A 155 0.52 -11.65 4.68
CA ALA A 155 1.89 -11.15 4.74
C ALA A 155 1.99 -9.89 5.62
N PHE A 156 1.02 -8.96 5.52
CA PHE A 156 0.94 -7.81 6.42
C PHE A 156 0.61 -8.21 7.85
N ALA A 157 -0.33 -9.14 8.05
CA ALA A 157 -0.74 -9.63 9.36
C ALA A 157 0.44 -10.20 10.16
N ALA A 158 1.48 -10.71 9.48
CA ALA A 158 2.69 -11.20 10.13
C ALA A 158 3.50 -10.09 10.83
N ALA A 159 3.36 -8.85 10.36
CA ALA A 159 4.05 -7.65 10.85
C ALA A 159 3.19 -6.80 11.81
N MET A 160 1.95 -7.22 12.06
CA MET A 160 0.96 -6.51 12.86
C MET A 160 0.95 -6.98 14.31
N ARG A 161 0.19 -6.28 15.16
CA ARG A 161 0.02 -6.60 16.57
C ARG A 161 -1.12 -7.61 16.78
N PRO A 162 -0.83 -8.86 17.17
CA PRO A 162 -1.88 -9.80 17.57
C PRO A 162 -2.42 -9.44 18.96
N SER A 163 -3.71 -9.71 19.14
CA SER A 163 -4.44 -9.54 20.40
C SER A 163 -4.91 -10.88 20.98
N ALA A 164 -5.20 -11.87 20.13
CA ALA A 164 -5.77 -13.15 20.55
C ALA A 164 -4.75 -14.30 20.66
N ARG A 165 -3.54 -14.13 20.12
CA ARG A 165 -2.47 -15.14 20.07
C ARG A 165 -1.16 -14.55 20.56
N SER A 166 -0.24 -15.39 21.01
CA SER A 166 1.15 -14.95 21.16
C SER A 166 1.72 -14.56 19.79
N LEU A 167 2.75 -13.72 19.80
CA LEU A 167 3.42 -13.26 18.58
C LEU A 167 3.94 -14.44 17.73
N VAL A 168 4.50 -15.46 18.38
CA VAL A 168 5.06 -16.66 17.71
C VAL A 168 3.96 -17.49 17.05
N GLU A 169 2.87 -17.75 17.76
CA GLU A 169 1.71 -18.49 17.22
C GLU A 169 1.09 -17.75 16.04
N HIS A 170 0.93 -16.43 16.17
CA HIS A 170 0.35 -15.60 15.12
C HIS A 170 1.20 -15.58 13.85
N ARG A 171 2.52 -15.40 14.00
CA ARG A 171 3.48 -15.47 12.88
C ARG A 171 3.46 -16.85 12.21
N SER A 172 3.38 -17.91 13.00
CA SER A 172 3.27 -19.28 12.49
C SER A 172 1.97 -19.50 11.70
N ALA A 173 0.83 -18.98 12.19
CA ALA A 173 -0.45 -19.04 11.50
C ALA A 173 -0.42 -18.29 10.15
N CYS A 174 0.20 -17.10 10.11
CA CYS A 174 0.38 -16.33 8.86
C CYS A 174 1.21 -17.13 7.83
N LEU A 175 2.34 -17.71 8.26
CA LEU A 175 3.20 -18.51 7.40
C LEU A 175 2.54 -19.80 6.92
N ALA A 176 1.70 -20.42 7.75
CA ALA A 176 0.91 -21.60 7.38
C ALA A 176 -0.11 -21.25 6.28
N LYS A 177 -0.89 -20.17 6.45
CA LYS A 177 -1.82 -19.70 5.40
C LYS A 177 -1.10 -19.37 4.10
N LEU A 178 0.02 -18.64 4.16
CA LEU A 178 0.85 -18.34 2.99
C LEU A 178 1.40 -19.61 2.30
N SER A 179 1.66 -20.68 3.05
CA SER A 179 2.15 -21.94 2.48
C SER A 179 1.04 -22.74 1.80
N GLY A 180 -0.19 -22.69 2.34
CA GLY A 180 -1.39 -23.29 1.76
C GLY A 180 -2.08 -22.46 0.67
N ALA A 181 -1.61 -21.24 0.41
CA ALA A 181 -2.21 -20.34 -0.58
C ALA A 181 -2.25 -20.98 -1.98
N SER A 182 -3.41 -20.93 -2.65
CA SER A 182 -3.59 -21.37 -4.04
C SER A 182 -2.99 -20.34 -5.02
N LEU A 183 -1.66 -20.22 -4.98
CA LEU A 183 -0.86 -19.33 -5.81
C LEU A 183 0.24 -20.11 -6.53
N ALA A 184 0.68 -19.57 -7.66
CA ALA A 184 1.87 -20.06 -8.35
C ALA A 184 3.10 -20.08 -7.41
N PRO A 185 4.01 -21.06 -7.53
CA PRO A 185 5.12 -21.22 -6.59
C PRO A 185 6.01 -19.97 -6.42
N ALA A 186 6.25 -19.22 -7.49
CA ALA A 186 7.05 -17.99 -7.45
C ALA A 186 6.36 -16.87 -6.63
N ALA A 187 5.05 -16.68 -6.82
CA ALA A 187 4.26 -15.71 -6.07
C ALA A 187 4.21 -16.06 -4.58
N ARG A 188 4.01 -17.35 -4.26
CA ARG A 188 4.03 -17.86 -2.89
C ARG A 188 5.37 -17.63 -2.19
N ARG A 189 6.49 -17.90 -2.89
CA ARG A 189 7.84 -17.63 -2.38
C ARG A 189 8.06 -16.14 -2.11
N ARG A 190 7.56 -15.25 -2.99
CA ARG A 190 7.66 -13.80 -2.81
C ARG A 190 6.94 -13.34 -1.54
N LEU A 191 5.69 -13.76 -1.33
CA LEU A 191 4.91 -13.45 -0.12
C LEU A 191 5.61 -13.94 1.15
N ARG A 192 6.06 -15.20 1.17
CA ARG A 192 6.74 -15.77 2.34
C ARG A 192 8.05 -15.04 2.64
N ARG A 193 8.80 -14.64 1.62
CA ARG A 193 10.03 -13.86 1.79
C ARG A 193 9.73 -12.48 2.37
N ALA A 194 8.73 -11.79 1.83
CA ALA A 194 8.32 -10.48 2.34
C ALA A 194 7.87 -10.59 3.80
N ALA A 195 6.99 -11.54 4.11
CA ALA A 195 6.55 -11.79 5.48
C ALA A 195 7.74 -12.03 6.42
N LYS A 196 8.70 -12.89 6.05
CA LYS A 196 9.90 -13.15 6.87
C LYS A 196 10.76 -11.92 7.12
N VAL A 197 10.95 -11.06 6.11
CA VAL A 197 11.71 -9.81 6.27
C VAL A 197 10.99 -8.87 7.26
N LEU A 198 9.66 -8.84 7.21
CA LEU A 198 8.85 -8.04 8.14
C LEU A 198 8.80 -8.58 9.58
N LEU A 199 9.31 -9.80 9.84
CA LEU A 199 9.36 -10.37 11.19
C LEU A 199 10.63 -9.99 11.97
N GLN A 200 11.65 -9.49 11.27
CA GLN A 200 12.95 -9.10 11.83
C GLN A 200 12.84 -7.77 12.55
#